data_AF-A0A2R6DY87-F1
#
_entry.id   AF-A0A2R6DY87-F1
#
_cell.length_a   1.000
_cell.length_b   1.000
_cell.length_c   1.000
_cell.angle_alpha   90.00
_cell.angle_beta   90.00
_cell.angle_gamma   90.00
#
_symmetry.space_group_name_H-M   'P 1'
#
loop_
_entity.id
_entity.type
_entity.pdbx_description
1 polymer ?
#
loop_
_entity_poly.entity_id
_entity_poly.type
_entity_poly.pdbx_seq_one_letter_code
_entity_poly.pdbx_strand_id
1 'polypeptide(L)'
;DVSDPTDPTIADSKVYERDWSRVSNTHHAFTIDRRHGVFFLPAGEEGLVVDYANESLAVETTVDVGGAVRARYVGDYLYVFGRSEIAVVDETTWERTATVELGG
;
A
#
# COMPACT_ATOMS: atom_id res chain seq x y z
N ASP A 1 -9.55 -13.96 -13.83
CA ASP A 1 -10.60 -14.07 -14.87
C ASP A 1 -11.97 -13.94 -14.19
N VAL A 2 -12.88 -13.08 -14.68
CA VAL A 2 -14.24 -12.90 -14.11
C VAL A 2 -15.28 -13.53 -15.04
N SER A 3 -14.95 -14.68 -15.59
CA SER A 3 -15.70 -15.38 -16.63
C SER A 3 -17.05 -15.91 -16.14
N ASP A 4 -17.23 -16.08 -14.82
CA ASP A 4 -18.53 -16.41 -14.23
C ASP A 4 -18.82 -15.56 -12.96
N PRO A 5 -19.69 -14.55 -13.02
CA PRO A 5 -20.06 -13.74 -11.86
C PRO A 5 -20.85 -14.52 -10.80
N THR A 6 -21.28 -15.76 -11.09
CA THR A 6 -22.01 -16.61 -10.15
C THR A 6 -21.12 -17.52 -9.33
N ASP A 7 -19.83 -17.67 -9.70
CA ASP A 7 -18.85 -18.50 -9.00
C ASP A 7 -17.52 -17.74 -8.77
N PRO A 8 -17.46 -16.83 -7.79
CA PRO A 8 -16.24 -16.13 -7.47
C PRO A 8 -15.21 -17.08 -6.83
N THR A 9 -14.03 -17.18 -7.44
CA THR A 9 -12.91 -17.96 -6.91
C THR A 9 -11.90 -17.06 -6.19
N ILE A 10 -11.27 -17.59 -5.13
CA ILE A 10 -10.16 -16.91 -4.43
C ILE A 10 -8.86 -17.38 -5.05
N ALA A 11 -8.16 -16.48 -5.74
CA ALA A 11 -6.86 -16.75 -6.33
C ALA A 11 -5.75 -16.87 -5.25
N ASP A 12 -5.73 -15.96 -4.28
CA ASP A 12 -4.80 -15.98 -3.15
C ASP A 12 -5.39 -15.25 -1.93
N SER A 13 -4.95 -15.62 -0.73
CA SER A 13 -5.37 -14.98 0.52
C SER A 13 -4.21 -14.86 1.50
N LYS A 14 -3.99 -13.66 2.05
CA LYS A 14 -2.88 -13.40 2.97
C LYS A 14 -3.34 -12.66 4.21
N VAL A 15 -2.96 -13.19 5.37
CA VAL A 15 -3.11 -12.53 6.66
C VAL A 15 -1.74 -11.99 7.06
N TYR A 16 -1.63 -10.68 7.22
CA TYR A 16 -0.39 -10.06 7.68
C TYR A 16 -0.38 -9.99 9.21
N GLU A 17 0.71 -10.44 9.83
CA GLU A 17 0.95 -10.32 11.27
C GLU A 17 1.27 -8.86 11.63
N ARG A 18 0.24 -8.02 11.64
CA ARG A 18 0.29 -6.62 12.04
C ARG A 18 -0.90 -6.35 12.94
N ASP A 19 -0.63 -5.81 14.14
CA ASP A 19 -1.62 -5.68 15.22
C ASP A 19 -2.85 -4.81 14.87
N TRP A 20 -2.78 -3.99 13.82
CA TRP A 20 -3.88 -3.15 13.35
C TRP A 20 -3.71 -2.67 11.90
N SER A 21 -4.82 -2.46 11.18
CA SER A 21 -4.85 -1.73 9.90
C SER A 21 -5.93 -0.65 9.92
N ARG A 22 -5.61 0.58 9.45
CA ARG A 22 -6.62 1.67 9.35
C ARG A 22 -7.75 1.37 8.38
N VAL A 23 -7.60 0.38 7.50
CA VAL A 23 -8.64 -0.03 6.55
C VAL A 23 -9.91 -0.45 7.28
N SER A 24 -9.79 -0.99 8.49
CA SER A 24 -10.92 -1.33 9.36
C SER A 24 -11.76 -0.10 9.78
N ASN A 25 -11.19 1.11 9.77
CA ASN A 25 -11.87 2.35 10.16
C ASN A 25 -12.25 3.24 8.96
N THR A 26 -11.51 3.19 7.85
CA THR A 26 -11.79 4.02 6.65
C THR A 26 -11.38 3.31 5.37
N HIS A 27 -12.33 3.03 4.48
CA HIS A 27 -12.10 2.43 3.16
C HIS A 27 -11.22 3.28 2.21
N HIS A 28 -11.01 4.56 2.55
CA HIS A 28 -10.23 5.52 1.76
C HIS A 28 -8.71 5.36 1.87
N ALA A 29 -8.23 4.43 2.70
CA ALA A 29 -6.81 4.20 2.91
C ALA A 29 -6.22 3.15 1.96
N PHE A 30 -7.08 2.38 1.26
CA PHE A 30 -6.69 1.43 0.23
C PHE A 30 -6.58 2.15 -1.11
N THR A 31 -5.38 2.19 -1.68
CA THR A 31 -5.17 2.79 -3.00
C THR A 31 -4.50 1.77 -3.90
N ILE A 32 -5.14 1.46 -5.02
CA ILE A 32 -4.62 0.55 -6.05
C ILE A 32 -3.91 1.38 -7.12
N ASP A 33 -2.71 0.95 -7.52
CA ASP A 33 -2.08 1.39 -8.75
C ASP A 33 -2.05 0.25 -9.78
N ARG A 34 -2.90 0.39 -10.80
CA ARG A 34 -3.03 -0.60 -11.86
C ARG A 34 -1.87 -0.58 -12.84
N ARG A 35 -1.10 0.50 -12.89
CA ARG A 35 0.04 0.62 -13.81
C ARG A 35 1.19 -0.28 -13.36
N HIS A 36 1.50 -0.30 -12.06
CA HIS A 36 2.55 -1.12 -11.50
C HIS A 36 2.04 -2.44 -10.88
N GLY A 37 0.72 -2.68 -10.86
CA GLY A 37 0.16 -3.96 -10.39
C GLY A 37 0.20 -4.13 -8.88
N VAL A 38 0.22 -3.02 -8.13
CA VAL A 38 0.34 -3.01 -6.68
C VAL A 38 -0.82 -2.28 -6.01
N PHE A 39 -1.02 -2.53 -4.71
CA PHE A 39 -1.82 -1.66 -3.86
C PHE A 39 -1.08 -1.28 -2.59
N PHE A 40 -1.47 -0.14 -2.02
CA PHE A 40 -0.98 0.29 -0.72
C PHE A 40 -1.95 -0.12 0.40
N LEU A 41 -1.40 -0.70 1.47
CA LEU A 41 -2.10 -1.08 2.68
C LEU A 41 -1.46 -0.42 3.91
N PRO A 42 -2.14 0.52 4.58
CA PRO A 42 -1.68 1.01 5.88
C PRO A 42 -1.84 -0.08 6.93
N ALA A 43 -0.73 -0.53 7.51
CA ALA A 43 -0.67 -1.66 8.42
C ALA A 43 0.25 -1.34 9.59
N GLY A 44 -0.34 -0.94 10.72
CA GLY A 44 0.42 -0.64 11.90
C GLY A 44 1.15 0.70 11.81
N GLU A 45 2.40 0.69 12.24
CA GLU A 45 3.31 1.83 12.13
C GLU A 45 3.86 2.00 10.70
N GLU A 46 3.58 1.04 9.82
CA GLU A 46 4.15 0.95 8.48
C GLU A 46 3.06 1.00 7.39
N GLY A 47 3.49 1.24 6.16
CA GLY A 47 2.69 1.03 4.96
C GLY A 47 3.24 -0.10 4.12
N LEU A 48 2.40 -1.04 3.69
CA LEU A 48 2.80 -2.11 2.79
C LEU A 48 2.45 -1.74 1.35
N VAL A 49 3.39 -1.93 0.44
CA VAL A 49 3.11 -2.04 -1.00
C VAL A 49 3.03 -3.52 -1.32
N VAL A 50 1.88 -3.95 -1.81
CA VAL A 50 1.59 -5.35 -2.10
C VAL A 50 1.39 -5.51 -3.60
N ASP A 51 2.24 -6.30 -4.23
CA ASP A 51 2.05 -6.80 -5.59
C ASP A 51 0.89 -7.78 -5.60
N TYR A 52 -0.01 -7.59 -6.56
CA TYR A 52 -1.13 -8.49 -6.83
C TYR A 52 -1.04 -9.09 -8.25
N ALA A 53 0.04 -8.81 -8.98
CA ALA A 53 0.23 -9.37 -10.30
C ALA A 53 0.32 -10.91 -10.23
N ASN A 54 -0.05 -11.56 -11.33
CA ASN A 54 0.04 -13.01 -11.47
C ASN A 54 -0.77 -13.80 -10.43
N GLU A 55 -1.91 -13.25 -9.99
CA GLU A 55 -2.87 -13.96 -9.15
C GLU A 55 -2.32 -14.31 -7.75
N SER A 56 -1.28 -13.62 -7.27
CA SER A 56 -0.63 -13.85 -5.97
C SER A 56 -0.40 -12.55 -5.21
N LEU A 57 -0.33 -12.61 -3.86
CA LEU A 57 -0.10 -11.45 -2.99
C LEU A 57 1.29 -11.47 -2.35
N ALA A 58 2.18 -10.63 -2.87
CA ALA A 58 3.55 -10.48 -2.37
C ALA A 58 3.80 -9.08 -1.80
N VAL A 59 4.52 -8.96 -0.69
CA VAL A 59 4.94 -7.64 -0.19
C VAL A 59 6.15 -7.23 -1.02
N GLU A 60 6.00 -6.16 -1.78
CA GLU A 60 7.05 -5.61 -2.62
C GLU A 60 7.96 -4.70 -1.79
N THR A 61 7.38 -3.84 -0.96
CA THR A 61 8.13 -3.02 -0.01
C THR A 61 7.32 -2.66 1.23
N THR A 62 8.04 -2.29 2.28
CA THR A 62 7.48 -1.75 3.52
C THR A 62 8.02 -0.33 3.71
N VAL A 63 7.10 0.62 3.88
CA VAL A 63 7.41 2.04 4.03
C VAL A 63 7.16 2.44 5.48
N ASP A 64 8.23 2.67 6.23
CA ASP A 64 8.17 3.21 7.58
C ASP A 64 7.98 4.74 7.53
N VAL A 65 6.91 5.20 8.16
CA VAL A 65 6.60 6.62 8.38
C VAL A 65 6.06 6.88 9.80
N GLY A 66 6.29 5.94 10.72
CA GLY A 66 5.82 6.01 12.09
C GLY A 66 4.31 6.24 12.20
N GLY A 67 3.50 5.37 11.59
CA GLY A 67 2.03 5.40 11.65
C GLY A 67 1.39 5.79 10.32
N ALA A 68 1.57 4.95 9.28
CA ALA A 68 1.01 5.23 7.96
C ALA A 68 -0.52 5.37 8.01
N VAL A 69 -1.04 6.49 7.47
CA VAL A 69 -2.48 6.77 7.48
C VAL A 69 -3.14 6.69 6.11
N ARG A 70 -2.42 7.11 5.06
CA ARG A 70 -2.88 7.11 3.68
C ARG A 70 -1.66 7.13 2.75
N ALA A 71 -1.90 6.81 1.48
CA ALA A 71 -0.90 7.06 0.45
C ALA A 71 -1.53 7.63 -0.82
N ARG A 72 -0.70 8.21 -1.70
CA ARG A 72 -1.14 8.71 -3.01
C ARG A 72 -0.06 8.46 -4.06
N TYR A 73 -0.47 7.85 -5.17
CA TYR A 73 0.34 7.72 -6.38
C TYR A 73 0.26 9.01 -7.21
N VAL A 74 1.42 9.55 -7.60
CA VAL A 74 1.55 10.73 -8.48
C VAL A 74 2.77 10.55 -9.38
N GLY A 75 2.52 10.36 -10.68
CA GLY A 75 3.59 10.08 -11.64
C GLY A 75 4.11 8.66 -11.47
N ASP A 76 5.40 8.54 -11.16
CA ASP A 76 6.10 7.28 -10.83
C ASP A 76 6.54 7.29 -9.35
N TYR A 77 5.80 7.99 -8.49
CA TYR A 77 6.09 8.14 -7.07
C TYR A 77 4.87 7.88 -6.18
N LEU A 78 5.13 7.12 -5.11
CA LEU A 78 4.21 6.88 -4.01
C LEU A 78 4.54 7.82 -2.84
N TYR A 79 3.55 8.63 -2.46
CA TYR A 79 3.61 9.49 -1.28
C TYR A 79 2.88 8.82 -0.13
N VAL A 80 3.62 8.38 0.90
CA VAL A 80 3.07 7.76 2.10
C VAL A 80 3.04 8.77 3.23
N PHE A 81 1.86 9.02 3.78
CA PHE A 81 1.66 10.00 4.83
C PHE A 81 1.69 9.30 6.20
N GLY A 82 2.66 9.67 7.02
CA GLY A 82 2.78 9.27 8.42
C GLY A 82 2.25 10.32 9.39
N ARG A 83 2.61 10.16 10.67
CA ARG A 83 2.20 11.11 11.73
C ARG A 83 2.99 12.41 11.68
N SER A 84 4.28 12.34 11.40
CA SER A 84 5.22 13.48 11.44
C SER A 84 5.96 13.71 10.12
N GLU A 85 5.74 12.86 9.11
CA GLU A 85 6.43 12.96 7.84
C GLU A 85 5.60 12.43 6.67
N ILE A 86 6.05 12.76 5.47
CA ILE A 86 5.65 12.12 4.22
C ILE A 86 6.89 11.47 3.62
N ALA A 87 6.85 10.16 3.39
CA ALA A 87 7.85 9.46 2.59
C ALA A 87 7.47 9.52 1.12
N VAL A 88 8.45 9.81 0.26
CA VAL A 88 8.32 9.71 -1.19
C VAL A 88 9.12 8.52 -1.65
N VAL A 89 8.47 7.57 -2.32
CA VAL A 89 9.03 6.30 -2.77
C VAL A 89 8.92 6.22 -4.28
N ASP A 90 10.00 5.82 -4.96
CA ASP A 90 10.00 5.56 -6.40
C ASP A 90 9.24 4.26 -6.70
N GLU A 91 8.26 4.28 -7.62
CA GLU A 91 7.44 3.10 -7.94
C GLU A 91 8.15 2.08 -8.85
N THR A 92 9.33 2.42 -9.37
CA THR A 92 10.13 1.52 -10.23
C THR A 92 11.20 0.77 -9.47
N THR A 93 11.72 1.36 -8.37
CA THR A 93 12.75 0.74 -7.53
C THR A 93 12.29 0.44 -6.10
N TRP A 94 11.15 1.00 -5.69
CA TRP A 94 10.61 0.95 -4.33
C TRP A 94 11.53 1.55 -3.26
N GLU A 95 12.48 2.37 -3.68
CA GLU A 95 13.40 3.08 -2.80
C GLU A 95 12.83 4.43 -2.38
N ARG A 96 13.08 4.81 -1.13
CA ARG A 96 12.71 6.12 -0.61
C ARG A 96 13.64 7.19 -1.21
N THR A 97 13.07 8.12 -1.96
CA THR A 97 13.80 9.18 -2.66
C THR A 97 13.78 10.51 -1.91
N ALA A 98 12.76 10.74 -1.08
CA ALA A 98 12.67 11.94 -0.26
C ALA A 98 11.85 11.74 1.02
N THR A 99 12.07 12.67 1.96
CA THR A 99 11.29 12.83 3.18
C THR A 99 10.84 14.28 3.27
N VAL A 100 9.55 14.49 3.53
CA VAL A 100 9.02 15.81 3.86
C VAL A 100 8.56 15.78 5.32
N GLU A 101 9.20 16.57 6.16
CA GLU A 101 8.79 16.71 7.56
C GLU A 101 7.49 17.52 7.66
N LEU A 102 6.54 17.00 8.44
CA LEU A 102 5.32 17.70 8.80
C LEU A 102 5.58 18.42 10.13
N GLY A 103 6.13 19.63 10.04
CA GLY A 103 6.35 20.48 11.20
C GLY A 103 5.06 20.78 11.96
N GLY A 104 5.16 20.85 13.29
CA GLY A 104 4.10 21.32 14.19
C GLY A 104 4.02 22.85 14.24
#